data_AF-A0A511CDP3-F1
#
_entry.id   AF-A0A511CDP3-F1
#
_cell.length_a   1.000
_cell.length_b   1.000
_cell.length_c   1.000
_cell.angle_alpha   90.00
_cell.angle_beta   90.00
_cell.angle_gamma   90.00
#
_symmetry.space_group_name_H-M   'P 1'
#
loop_
_entity.id
_entity.type
_entity.pdbx_description
1 polymer ?
#
loop_
_entity_poly.entity_id
_entity_poly.type
_entity_poly.pdbx_seq_one_letter_code
_entity_poly.pdbx_strand_id
1 'polypeptide(L)'
;MQNLIYFPTFEPPNSTWLKFALLYIENFNPIIPRSGRQHVSEDYHRIINDTDLITPYEPSYDQGDRASIKAIEYFENIDRNPHRFANLFNRPNLARLARENQKDFKIFEEKFSMSWENFCIYNGLAERTHGGINVTEELAFIFMSFLAQEIAFEEGKSIITDNHKFDNFLNHQRVIARNVITRGSFAQGVLGLIVPRNISEIPFQTLIEFRNRNRHKIRAFNVELNNSLNNIQNGVTEREFIERFNNIYSELTSEILTQSLSITSIPLATYILMQNTGTMSAEYINEIIGGIGIVLTSKVAIGTKWKDISNRHNCKRYMTNLERLR
;
A
#
# COMPACT_ATOMS: atom_id res chain seq x y z
N MET A 1 13.08 -6.61 -7.15
CA MET A 1 12.21 -5.42 -7.24
C MET A 1 10.92 -5.80 -6.55
N GLN A 2 10.45 -5.02 -5.58
CA GLN A 2 9.27 -5.40 -4.80
C GLN A 2 8.02 -5.20 -5.65
N ASN A 3 7.43 -6.31 -6.09
CA ASN A 3 6.09 -6.32 -6.69
C ASN A 3 5.09 -6.53 -5.55
N LEU A 4 4.12 -5.62 -5.43
CA LEU A 4 3.18 -5.60 -4.32
C LEU A 4 1.84 -6.21 -4.74
N ILE A 5 1.27 -7.15 -3.99
CA ILE A 5 -0.09 -7.66 -4.20
C ILE A 5 -1.09 -6.72 -3.54
N TYR A 6 -1.94 -6.06 -4.32
CA TYR A 6 -2.96 -5.14 -3.80
C TYR A 6 -4.29 -5.85 -3.52
N PHE A 7 -4.86 -5.57 -2.34
CA PHE A 7 -6.14 -6.10 -1.86
C PHE A 7 -6.82 -5.06 -0.93
N PRO A 8 -8.12 -5.19 -0.59
CA PRO A 8 -9.07 -6.22 -1.00
C PRO A 8 -9.83 -5.91 -2.29
N THR A 9 -9.87 -4.64 -2.71
CA THR A 9 -10.62 -4.18 -3.89
C THR A 9 -9.77 -4.31 -5.17
N PHE A 10 -10.40 -4.09 -6.32
CA PHE A 10 -9.68 -4.04 -7.61
C PHE A 10 -8.93 -2.72 -7.78
N GLU A 11 -9.56 -1.64 -7.36
CA GLU A 11 -9.07 -0.28 -7.47
C GLU A 11 -9.07 0.37 -6.08
N PRO A 12 -8.02 1.12 -5.72
CA PRO A 12 -8.01 2.03 -4.57
C PRO A 12 -9.16 3.04 -4.68
N PRO A 13 -10.06 3.16 -3.69
CA PRO A 13 -11.19 4.08 -3.79
C PRO A 13 -10.77 5.55 -3.78
N ASN A 14 -9.51 5.85 -3.47
CA ASN A 14 -8.99 7.21 -3.40
C ASN A 14 -8.02 7.49 -4.55
N SER A 15 -8.42 8.41 -5.43
CA SER A 15 -7.60 8.85 -6.57
C SER A 15 -6.25 9.45 -6.16
N THR A 16 -6.15 10.11 -4.99
CA THR A 16 -4.88 10.69 -4.52
C THR A 16 -3.81 9.62 -4.32
N TRP A 17 -4.19 8.46 -3.78
CA TRP A 17 -3.26 7.34 -3.61
C TRP A 17 -2.73 6.86 -4.96
N LEU A 18 -3.63 6.71 -5.93
CA LEU A 18 -3.27 6.25 -7.27
C LEU A 18 -2.38 7.26 -8.01
N LYS A 19 -2.66 8.56 -7.84
CA LYS A 19 -1.82 9.64 -8.37
C LYS A 19 -0.44 9.68 -7.71
N PHE A 20 -0.36 9.46 -6.40
CA PHE A 20 0.93 9.29 -5.71
C PHE A 20 1.69 8.07 -6.23
N ALA A 21 1.00 6.95 -6.45
CA ALA A 21 1.58 5.73 -6.98
C ALA A 21 2.24 5.95 -8.36
N LEU A 22 1.63 6.75 -9.24
CA LEU A 22 2.21 7.13 -10.53
C LEU A 22 3.56 7.84 -10.43
N LEU A 23 3.80 8.58 -9.33
CA LEU A 23 5.05 9.33 -9.12
C LEU A 23 6.20 8.47 -8.60
N TYR A 24 5.91 7.49 -7.74
CA TYR A 24 6.94 6.83 -6.94
C TYR A 24 6.88 5.30 -6.96
N ILE A 25 5.71 4.67 -7.07
CA ILE A 25 5.59 3.22 -6.94
C ILE A 25 6.10 2.55 -8.21
N GLU A 26 6.90 1.50 -8.02
CA GLU A 26 7.47 0.73 -9.13
C GLU A 26 6.38 -0.04 -9.87
N ASN A 27 5.67 -0.93 -9.18
CA ASN A 27 4.54 -1.70 -9.71
C ASN A 27 3.71 -2.28 -8.55
N PHE A 28 2.40 -2.41 -8.75
CA PHE A 28 1.56 -3.24 -7.88
C PHE A 28 0.55 -4.08 -8.69
N ASN A 29 0.11 -5.15 -8.06
CA ASN A 29 -0.65 -6.25 -8.65
C ASN A 29 -1.98 -6.40 -7.91
N PRO A 30 -3.03 -5.67 -8.30
CA PRO A 30 -4.36 -5.85 -7.74
C PRO A 30 -4.88 -7.25 -8.09
N ILE A 31 -5.52 -7.93 -7.14
CA ILE A 31 -6.12 -9.25 -7.38
C ILE A 31 -7.43 -9.05 -8.15
N ILE A 32 -7.36 -9.12 -9.49
CA ILE A 32 -8.50 -8.90 -10.38
C ILE A 32 -8.71 -10.16 -11.23
N PRO A 33 -9.82 -10.90 -11.04
CA PRO A 33 -10.16 -12.05 -11.86
C PRO A 33 -10.62 -11.58 -13.24
N ARG A 34 -10.64 -12.49 -14.21
CA ARG A 34 -10.98 -12.14 -15.60
C ARG A 34 -12.35 -11.46 -15.71
N SER A 35 -13.38 -12.02 -15.05
CA SER A 35 -14.73 -11.43 -15.00
C SER A 35 -14.78 -10.08 -14.28
N GLY A 36 -13.84 -9.82 -13.38
CA GLY A 36 -13.73 -8.59 -12.60
C GLY A 36 -13.21 -7.39 -13.40
N ARG A 37 -12.49 -7.63 -14.51
CA ARG A 37 -11.81 -6.58 -15.27
C ARG A 37 -12.73 -5.47 -15.77
N GLN A 38 -13.98 -5.78 -16.10
CA GLN A 38 -14.95 -4.80 -16.59
C GLN A 38 -15.53 -3.88 -15.49
N HIS A 39 -15.17 -4.09 -14.23
CA HIS A 39 -15.74 -3.39 -13.07
C HIS A 39 -14.80 -2.31 -12.49
N VAL A 40 -13.70 -1.98 -13.17
CA VAL A 40 -12.78 -0.91 -12.75
C VAL A 40 -13.11 0.39 -13.48
N SER A 41 -12.67 1.54 -12.93
CA SER A 41 -12.92 2.83 -13.57
C SER A 41 -12.19 2.98 -14.91
N GLU A 42 -12.68 3.87 -15.76
CA GLU A 42 -12.02 4.27 -17.02
C GLU A 42 -10.60 4.78 -16.81
N ASP A 43 -10.38 5.59 -15.76
CA ASP A 43 -9.05 6.10 -15.41
C ASP A 43 -8.11 4.96 -14.99
N TYR A 44 -8.62 3.98 -14.23
CA TYR A 44 -7.86 2.80 -13.84
C TYR A 44 -7.48 1.92 -15.04
N HIS A 45 -8.43 1.70 -15.95
CA HIS A 45 -8.19 1.01 -17.22
C HIS A 45 -7.10 1.70 -18.03
N ARG A 46 -7.14 3.03 -18.12
CA ARG A 46 -6.14 3.82 -18.83
C ARG A 46 -4.76 3.65 -18.20
N ILE A 47 -4.65 3.66 -16.87
CA ILE A 47 -3.37 3.44 -16.17
C ILE A 47 -2.83 2.02 -16.40
N ILE A 48 -3.69 0.99 -16.41
CA ILE A 48 -3.31 -0.40 -16.73
C ILE A 48 -2.74 -0.49 -18.15
N ASN A 49 -3.35 0.19 -19.11
CA ASN A 49 -3.00 0.07 -20.52
C ASN A 49 -1.81 0.95 -20.92
N ASP A 50 -1.70 2.14 -20.33
CA ASP A 50 -0.77 3.18 -20.80
C ASP A 50 0.50 3.27 -19.93
N THR A 51 0.59 2.50 -18.84
CA THR A 51 1.74 2.51 -17.93
C THR A 51 2.10 1.10 -17.46
N ASP A 52 3.25 0.96 -16.80
CA ASP A 52 3.65 -0.26 -16.11
C ASP A 52 3.40 -0.21 -14.59
N LEU A 53 2.59 0.74 -14.11
CA LEU A 53 2.30 0.88 -12.68
C LEU A 53 1.48 -0.32 -12.16
N ILE A 54 0.52 -0.80 -12.96
CA ILE A 54 -0.48 -1.76 -12.53
C ILE A 54 -0.37 -3.00 -13.41
N THR A 55 -0.19 -4.15 -12.80
CA THR A 55 -0.26 -5.43 -13.51
C THR A 55 -1.27 -6.32 -12.80
N PRO A 56 -2.53 -6.36 -13.26
CA PRO A 56 -3.58 -7.15 -12.63
C PRO A 56 -3.16 -8.61 -12.46
N TYR A 57 -3.39 -9.17 -11.28
CA TYR A 57 -3.10 -10.56 -10.96
C TYR A 57 -4.38 -11.38 -10.95
N GLU A 58 -4.45 -12.38 -11.83
CA GLU A 58 -5.51 -13.38 -11.84
C GLU A 58 -5.11 -14.53 -10.92
N PRO A 59 -5.84 -14.77 -9.81
CA PRO A 59 -5.52 -15.87 -8.91
C PRO A 59 -5.71 -17.22 -9.60
N SER A 60 -4.84 -18.18 -9.27
CA SER A 60 -5.03 -19.57 -9.68
C SER A 60 -6.09 -20.26 -8.82
N TYR A 61 -6.66 -21.35 -9.33
CA TYR A 61 -7.61 -22.15 -8.57
C TYR A 61 -6.99 -22.65 -7.25
N ASP A 62 -5.75 -23.12 -7.27
CA ASP A 62 -5.07 -23.66 -6.08
C ASP A 62 -4.82 -22.58 -5.02
N GLN A 63 -4.51 -21.35 -5.43
CA GLN A 63 -4.42 -20.20 -4.51
C GLN A 63 -5.78 -19.89 -3.89
N GLY A 64 -6.84 -19.89 -4.70
CA GLY A 64 -8.21 -19.72 -4.24
C GLY A 64 -8.66 -20.81 -3.28
N ASP A 65 -8.30 -22.06 -3.51
CA ASP A 65 -8.65 -23.20 -2.65
C ASP A 65 -7.92 -23.16 -1.30
N ARG A 66 -6.60 -22.88 -1.29
CA ARG A 66 -5.86 -22.71 -0.02
C ARG A 66 -6.38 -21.53 0.79
N ALA A 67 -6.70 -20.41 0.13
CA ALA A 67 -7.33 -19.26 0.77
C ALA A 67 -8.71 -19.60 1.33
N SER A 68 -9.50 -20.40 0.60
CA SER A 68 -10.81 -20.89 1.02
C SER A 68 -10.72 -21.72 2.31
N ILE A 69 -9.81 -22.69 2.37
CA ILE A 69 -9.59 -23.52 3.57
C ILE A 69 -9.24 -22.63 4.78
N LYS A 70 -8.27 -21.71 4.62
CA LYS A 70 -7.87 -20.79 5.69
C LYS A 70 -9.01 -19.91 6.16
N ALA A 71 -9.82 -19.39 5.24
CA ALA A 71 -10.95 -18.54 5.56
C ALA A 71 -12.05 -19.30 6.32
N ILE A 72 -12.34 -20.55 5.93
CA ILE A 72 -13.29 -21.44 6.63
C ILE A 72 -12.82 -21.67 8.06
N GLU A 73 -11.59 -22.15 8.23
CA GLU A 73 -11.02 -22.45 9.55
C GLU A 73 -11.02 -21.21 10.47
N TYR A 74 -10.66 -20.06 9.91
CA TYR A 74 -10.65 -18.81 10.65
C TYR A 74 -12.06 -18.39 11.08
N PHE A 75 -13.05 -18.49 10.19
CA PHE A 75 -14.42 -18.12 10.51
C PHE A 75 -15.07 -19.08 11.51
N GLU A 76 -14.84 -20.38 11.38
CA GLU A 76 -15.30 -21.35 12.38
C GLU A 76 -14.73 -21.04 13.77
N ASN A 77 -13.47 -20.59 13.86
CA ASN A 77 -12.88 -20.17 15.12
C ASN A 77 -13.53 -18.90 15.67
N ILE A 78 -13.86 -17.92 14.80
CA ILE A 78 -14.63 -16.74 15.19
C ILE A 78 -15.99 -17.15 15.75
N ASP A 79 -16.69 -18.06 15.09
CA ASP A 79 -18.03 -18.50 15.49
C ASP A 79 -18.02 -19.24 16.83
N ARG A 80 -17.01 -20.09 17.06
CA ARG A 80 -16.80 -20.78 18.34
C ARG A 80 -16.35 -19.85 19.47
N ASN A 81 -15.64 -18.76 19.16
CA ASN A 81 -15.01 -17.88 20.16
C ASN A 81 -15.24 -16.38 19.87
N PRO A 82 -16.49 -15.89 19.76
CA PRO A 82 -16.79 -14.56 19.21
C PRO A 82 -16.13 -13.41 19.99
N HIS A 83 -16.01 -13.53 21.31
CA HIS A 83 -15.40 -12.51 22.16
C HIS A 83 -13.89 -12.34 21.95
N ARG A 84 -13.18 -13.39 21.50
CA ARG A 84 -11.72 -13.32 21.26
C ARG A 84 -11.38 -12.40 20.09
N PHE A 85 -12.27 -12.30 19.12
CA PHE A 85 -12.06 -11.57 17.89
C PHE A 85 -12.67 -10.16 17.92
N ALA A 86 -13.37 -9.81 19.01
CA ALA A 86 -14.15 -8.58 19.07
C ALA A 86 -13.29 -7.32 18.88
N ASN A 87 -12.11 -7.29 19.51
CA ASN A 87 -11.18 -6.17 19.41
C ASN A 87 -10.49 -6.08 18.04
N LEU A 88 -10.38 -7.19 17.30
CA LEU A 88 -9.71 -7.20 15.98
C LEU A 88 -10.53 -6.49 14.91
N PHE A 89 -11.86 -6.55 15.03
CA PHE A 89 -12.79 -5.94 14.09
C PHE A 89 -13.57 -4.76 14.70
N ASN A 90 -13.32 -4.43 15.98
CA ASN A 90 -14.09 -3.48 16.76
C ASN A 90 -15.61 -3.79 16.75
N ARG A 91 -15.95 -5.08 16.82
CA ARG A 91 -17.32 -5.61 16.74
C ARG A 91 -17.55 -6.67 17.83
N PRO A 92 -18.61 -6.58 18.66
CA PRO A 92 -18.79 -7.52 19.78
C PRO A 92 -18.98 -8.98 19.38
N ASN A 93 -19.62 -9.25 18.24
CA ASN A 93 -19.85 -10.59 17.71
C ASN A 93 -19.86 -10.55 16.19
N LEU A 94 -18.70 -10.76 15.58
CA LEU A 94 -18.53 -10.72 14.14
C LEU A 94 -19.36 -11.80 13.43
N ALA A 95 -19.43 -13.02 13.97
CA ALA A 95 -20.15 -14.11 13.32
C ALA A 95 -21.66 -13.84 13.20
N ARG A 96 -22.26 -13.26 14.25
CA ARG A 96 -23.66 -12.82 14.19
C ARG A 96 -23.85 -11.72 13.16
N LEU A 97 -23.00 -10.69 13.19
CA LEU A 97 -23.08 -9.56 12.26
C LEU A 97 -22.89 -10.00 10.80
N ALA A 98 -22.01 -10.97 10.53
CA ALA A 98 -21.80 -11.52 9.20
C ALA A 98 -23.07 -12.18 8.61
N ARG A 99 -23.96 -12.71 9.47
CA ARG A 99 -25.22 -13.33 9.05
C ARG A 99 -26.35 -12.31 8.90
N GLU A 100 -26.44 -11.36 9.82
CA GLU A 100 -27.55 -10.42 9.94
C GLU A 100 -27.39 -9.14 9.10
N ASN A 101 -26.14 -8.69 8.87
CA ASN A 101 -25.91 -7.46 8.12
C ASN A 101 -26.14 -7.66 6.62
N GLN A 102 -26.32 -6.52 5.95
CA GLN A 102 -26.39 -6.44 4.51
C GLN A 102 -25.08 -6.92 3.87
N LYS A 103 -25.21 -7.66 2.77
CA LYS A 103 -24.10 -8.30 2.06
C LYS A 103 -23.85 -7.56 0.75
N ASP A 104 -23.06 -6.49 0.83
CA ASP A 104 -22.82 -5.58 -0.30
C ASP A 104 -21.49 -5.83 -1.02
N PHE A 105 -20.65 -6.74 -0.50
CA PHE A 105 -19.31 -6.96 -1.03
C PHE A 105 -19.27 -8.24 -1.86
N LYS A 106 -19.06 -8.08 -3.17
CA LYS A 106 -18.93 -9.21 -4.09
C LYS A 106 -17.53 -9.82 -4.06
N ILE A 107 -17.46 -11.12 -3.84
CA ILE A 107 -16.29 -11.93 -4.16
C ILE A 107 -16.62 -12.74 -5.41
N PHE A 108 -15.78 -12.65 -6.43
CA PHE A 108 -15.94 -13.35 -7.70
C PHE A 108 -15.54 -14.82 -7.58
N GLU A 109 -16.25 -15.70 -8.27
CA GLU A 109 -16.06 -17.16 -8.19
C GLU A 109 -14.66 -17.62 -8.59
N GLU A 110 -13.98 -16.90 -9.49
CA GLU A 110 -12.60 -17.24 -9.88
C GLU A 110 -11.57 -17.05 -8.74
N LYS A 111 -11.97 -16.44 -7.61
CA LYS A 111 -11.09 -16.20 -6.46
C LYS A 111 -11.14 -17.29 -5.39
N PHE A 112 -12.17 -18.14 -5.38
CA PHE A 112 -12.42 -19.10 -4.30
C PHE A 112 -12.80 -20.47 -4.85
N SER A 113 -12.72 -21.50 -4.00
CA SER A 113 -13.20 -22.82 -4.35
C SER A 113 -14.67 -23.02 -3.95
N MET A 114 -15.30 -24.04 -4.55
CA MET A 114 -16.70 -24.37 -4.28
C MET A 114 -16.97 -24.68 -2.80
N SER A 115 -15.96 -25.12 -2.05
CA SER A 115 -16.07 -25.38 -0.62
C SER A 115 -16.36 -24.09 0.17
N TRP A 116 -15.72 -22.97 -0.20
CA TRP A 116 -15.97 -21.66 0.40
C TRP A 116 -17.40 -21.18 0.13
N GLU A 117 -17.82 -21.23 -1.14
CA GLU A 117 -19.18 -20.83 -1.51
C GLU A 117 -20.22 -21.63 -0.70
N ASN A 118 -20.09 -22.96 -0.70
CA ASN A 118 -21.00 -23.82 0.03
C ASN A 118 -20.99 -23.50 1.53
N PHE A 119 -19.81 -23.38 2.14
CA PHE A 119 -19.68 -23.01 3.55
C PHE A 119 -20.40 -21.70 3.86
N CYS A 120 -20.16 -20.65 3.06
CA CYS A 120 -20.77 -19.35 3.30
C CYS A 120 -22.30 -19.37 3.13
N ILE A 121 -22.80 -20.05 2.10
CA ILE A 121 -24.25 -20.15 1.85
C ILE A 121 -24.94 -20.96 2.95
N TYR A 122 -24.43 -22.14 3.31
CA TYR A 122 -25.03 -22.99 4.35
C TYR A 122 -25.06 -22.31 5.72
N ASN A 123 -24.08 -21.46 6.01
CA ASN A 123 -23.99 -20.73 7.27
C ASN A 123 -24.70 -19.36 7.25
N GLY A 124 -25.37 -18.98 6.16
CA GLY A 124 -26.03 -17.69 6.03
C GLY A 124 -25.07 -16.48 5.97
N LEU A 125 -23.81 -16.72 5.64
CA LEU A 125 -22.75 -15.70 5.55
C LEU A 125 -22.69 -15.02 4.18
N ALA A 126 -23.28 -15.66 3.17
CA ALA A 126 -23.28 -15.19 1.80
C ALA A 126 -24.66 -15.27 1.15
N GLU A 127 -24.83 -14.49 0.08
CA GLU A 127 -25.90 -14.63 -0.90
C GLU A 127 -25.27 -14.95 -2.27
N ARG A 128 -25.83 -15.94 -2.99
CA ARG A 128 -25.37 -16.26 -4.34
C ARG A 128 -25.71 -15.12 -5.29
N THR A 129 -24.76 -14.81 -6.18
CA THR A 129 -24.94 -13.84 -7.25
C THR A 129 -24.45 -14.41 -8.58
N HIS A 130 -24.68 -13.70 -9.67
CA HIS A 130 -24.10 -14.09 -10.95
C HIS A 130 -22.57 -13.93 -10.93
N GLY A 131 -21.83 -15.04 -11.08
CA GLY A 131 -20.36 -15.06 -11.12
C GLY A 131 -19.67 -14.88 -9.77
N GLY A 132 -20.32 -15.23 -8.66
CA GLY A 132 -19.72 -15.14 -7.33
C GLY A 132 -20.73 -15.07 -6.18
N ILE A 133 -20.29 -14.56 -5.04
CA ILE A 133 -21.10 -14.38 -3.83
C ILE A 133 -21.01 -12.97 -3.29
N ASN A 134 -22.09 -12.51 -2.68
CA ASN A 134 -22.12 -11.30 -1.87
C ASN A 134 -21.98 -11.66 -0.40
N VAL A 135 -21.10 -10.94 0.32
CA VAL A 135 -20.83 -11.10 1.75
C VAL A 135 -20.76 -9.74 2.44
N THR A 136 -20.61 -9.72 3.76
CA THR A 136 -20.30 -8.48 4.49
C THR A 136 -18.85 -8.04 4.22
N GLU A 137 -18.57 -6.75 4.44
CA GLU A 137 -17.23 -6.17 4.25
C GLU A 137 -16.16 -6.92 5.06
N GLU A 138 -16.44 -7.22 6.32
CA GLU A 138 -15.50 -7.91 7.20
C GLU A 138 -15.14 -9.30 6.66
N LEU A 139 -16.13 -10.04 6.16
CA LEU A 139 -15.91 -11.38 5.61
C LEU A 139 -15.15 -11.33 4.28
N ALA A 140 -15.48 -10.37 3.41
CA ALA A 140 -14.71 -10.11 2.20
C ALA A 140 -13.25 -9.76 2.53
N PHE A 141 -13.02 -8.92 3.53
CA PHE A 141 -11.69 -8.53 3.95
C PHE A 141 -10.86 -9.70 4.48
N ILE A 142 -11.45 -10.53 5.34
CA ILE A 142 -10.80 -11.75 5.87
C ILE A 142 -10.39 -12.66 4.70
N PHE A 143 -11.34 -12.99 3.81
CA PHE A 143 -11.07 -13.87 2.68
C PHE A 143 -9.97 -13.31 1.77
N MET A 144 -10.10 -12.04 1.37
CA MET A 144 -9.14 -11.38 0.49
C MET A 144 -7.74 -11.24 1.13
N SER A 145 -7.66 -11.14 2.46
CA SER A 145 -6.38 -11.13 3.17
C SER A 145 -5.67 -12.48 3.06
N PHE A 146 -6.40 -13.60 3.23
CA PHE A 146 -5.81 -14.94 3.05
C PHE A 146 -5.44 -15.19 1.60
N LEU A 147 -6.28 -14.77 0.64
CA LEU A 147 -5.95 -14.89 -0.78
C LEU A 147 -4.68 -14.10 -1.14
N ALA A 148 -4.55 -12.87 -0.66
CA ALA A 148 -3.36 -12.07 -0.87
C ALA A 148 -2.11 -12.72 -0.24
N GLN A 149 -2.25 -13.37 0.91
CA GLN A 149 -1.15 -14.13 1.53
C GLN A 149 -0.72 -15.33 0.71
N GLU A 150 -1.66 -16.12 0.19
CA GLU A 150 -1.34 -17.27 -0.66
C GLU A 150 -0.59 -16.84 -1.92
N ILE A 151 -1.08 -15.79 -2.59
CA ILE A 151 -0.45 -15.24 -3.79
C ILE A 151 0.94 -14.70 -3.45
N ALA A 152 1.05 -13.87 -2.41
CA ALA A 152 2.31 -13.25 -2.03
C ALA A 152 3.38 -14.27 -1.63
N PHE A 153 2.98 -15.34 -0.92
CA PHE A 153 3.86 -16.43 -0.55
C PHE A 153 4.38 -17.19 -1.77
N GLU A 154 3.50 -17.56 -2.69
CA GLU A 154 3.85 -18.31 -3.90
C GLU A 154 4.73 -17.49 -4.87
N GLU A 155 4.41 -16.21 -5.01
CA GLU A 155 5.07 -15.30 -5.95
C GLU A 155 6.34 -14.62 -5.39
N GLY A 156 6.64 -14.81 -4.10
CA GLY A 156 7.72 -14.10 -3.41
C GLY A 156 7.51 -12.57 -3.36
N LYS A 157 6.24 -12.14 -3.23
CA LYS A 157 5.81 -10.74 -3.26
C LYS A 157 5.43 -10.24 -1.87
N SER A 158 5.37 -8.91 -1.69
CA SER A 158 4.79 -8.30 -0.50
C SER A 158 3.32 -7.98 -0.75
N ILE A 159 2.51 -7.85 0.29
CA ILE A 159 1.10 -7.47 0.20
C ILE A 159 0.97 -5.98 0.50
N ILE A 160 -0.04 -5.32 -0.08
CA ILE A 160 -0.42 -3.94 0.21
C ILE A 160 -1.94 -3.76 0.20
N THR A 161 -2.46 -2.97 1.14
CA THR A 161 -3.86 -2.53 1.17
C THR A 161 -3.94 -1.06 1.54
N ASP A 162 -4.99 -0.40 1.14
CA ASP A 162 -5.36 0.95 1.58
C ASP A 162 -6.54 1.00 2.55
N ASN A 163 -7.08 -0.17 2.90
CA ASN A 163 -8.15 -0.30 3.88
C ASN A 163 -7.57 -0.46 5.29
N HIS A 164 -7.63 0.62 6.06
CA HIS A 164 -7.13 0.70 7.44
C HIS A 164 -8.15 0.24 8.50
N LYS A 165 -9.41 0.02 8.10
CA LYS A 165 -10.49 -0.35 9.02
C LYS A 165 -10.19 -1.64 9.79
N PHE A 166 -9.33 -2.48 9.23
CA PHE A 166 -9.00 -3.81 9.75
C PHE A 166 -7.52 -3.98 10.09
N ASP A 167 -6.81 -2.89 10.39
CA ASP A 167 -5.39 -2.91 10.78
C ASP A 167 -5.11 -3.80 11.99
N ASN A 168 -6.00 -3.82 12.98
CA ASN A 168 -5.86 -4.69 14.16
C ASN A 168 -5.83 -6.17 13.76
N PHE A 169 -6.66 -6.58 12.79
CA PHE A 169 -6.67 -7.93 12.25
C PHE A 169 -5.38 -8.23 11.47
N LEU A 170 -4.95 -7.33 10.58
CA LEU A 170 -3.71 -7.53 9.81
C LEU A 170 -2.46 -7.64 10.71
N ASN A 171 -2.39 -6.81 11.75
CA ASN A 171 -1.35 -6.85 12.76
C ASN A 171 -1.37 -8.17 13.54
N HIS A 172 -2.56 -8.67 13.91
CA HIS A 172 -2.72 -9.93 14.62
C HIS A 172 -2.26 -11.13 13.78
N GLN A 173 -2.64 -11.16 12.50
CA GLN A 173 -2.25 -12.21 11.55
C GLN A 173 -0.74 -12.20 11.23
N ARG A 174 0.00 -11.17 11.66
CA ARG A 174 1.42 -10.97 11.30
C ARG A 174 1.64 -11.05 9.79
N VAL A 175 0.67 -10.59 9.01
CA VAL A 175 0.80 -10.41 7.55
C VAL A 175 2.00 -9.50 7.26
N ILE A 176 2.37 -8.68 8.24
CA ILE A 176 3.48 -7.75 8.24
C ILE A 176 4.70 -8.39 8.92
N ALA A 177 5.80 -8.52 8.17
CA ALA A 177 7.07 -8.98 8.72
C ALA A 177 7.61 -7.97 9.76
N ARG A 178 8.00 -8.44 10.95
CA ARG A 178 8.51 -7.61 12.06
C ARG A 178 9.87 -6.92 11.79
N ASN A 179 10.58 -7.32 10.74
CA ASN A 179 11.92 -6.83 10.38
C ASN A 179 11.96 -5.38 9.83
N VAL A 180 10.88 -4.62 10.01
CA VAL A 180 10.70 -3.27 9.47
C VAL A 180 11.14 -2.18 10.46
N ILE A 181 11.14 -2.45 11.77
CA ILE A 181 11.42 -1.45 12.81
C ILE A 181 12.88 -0.94 12.73
N THR A 182 13.84 -1.79 12.40
CA THR A 182 15.25 -1.40 12.20
C THR A 182 15.51 -0.69 10.88
N ARG A 183 14.67 -0.91 9.85
CA ARG A 183 14.71 -0.18 8.57
C ARG A 183 14.13 1.23 8.70
N GLY A 184 13.07 1.37 9.51
CA GLY A 184 12.41 2.65 9.80
C GLY A 184 13.29 3.63 10.57
N SER A 185 14.05 3.18 11.57
CA SER A 185 14.90 4.07 12.38
C SER A 185 16.04 4.73 11.60
N PHE A 186 16.53 4.09 10.54
CA PHE A 186 17.54 4.66 9.64
C PHE A 186 16.91 5.62 8.62
N ALA A 187 15.73 5.29 8.09
CA ALA A 187 14.97 6.15 7.19
C ALA A 187 14.35 7.38 7.86
N GLN A 188 14.16 7.34 9.18
CA GLN A 188 13.65 8.44 10.01
C GLN A 188 14.58 9.66 10.02
N GLY A 189 15.82 9.53 9.55
CA GLY A 189 16.84 10.55 9.70
C GLY A 189 16.82 11.74 8.73
N VAL A 190 16.54 11.58 7.41
CA VAL A 190 17.08 12.59 6.46
C VAL A 190 16.23 12.95 5.23
N LEU A 191 15.24 12.16 4.79
CA LEU A 191 14.63 12.38 3.45
C LEU A 191 13.10 12.42 3.48
N GLY A 192 12.53 13.46 2.85
CA GLY A 192 11.09 13.57 2.64
C GLY A 192 10.78 13.63 1.16
N LEU A 193 9.92 12.72 0.68
CA LEU A 193 9.40 12.63 -0.68
C LEU A 193 8.56 13.84 -1.02
N ILE A 194 8.84 14.47 -2.15
CA ILE A 194 8.16 15.68 -2.60
C ILE A 194 6.94 15.31 -3.44
N VAL A 195 5.78 15.83 -3.07
CA VAL A 195 4.52 15.59 -3.77
C VAL A 195 3.86 16.92 -4.10
N PRO A 196 3.22 17.09 -5.27
CA PRO A 196 2.38 18.26 -5.54
C PRO A 196 1.28 18.39 -4.50
N ARG A 197 1.10 19.58 -3.90
CA ARG A 197 0.08 19.80 -2.87
C ARG A 197 -1.34 19.63 -3.43
N ASN A 198 -1.52 20.01 -4.69
CA ASN A 198 -2.77 19.86 -5.43
C ASN A 198 -2.80 18.56 -6.25
N ILE A 199 -2.07 17.51 -5.85
CA ILE A 199 -2.02 16.25 -6.63
C ILE A 199 -3.41 15.67 -6.90
N SER A 200 -4.37 15.84 -5.98
CA SER A 200 -5.76 15.43 -6.16
C SER A 200 -6.44 16.11 -7.36
N GLU A 201 -6.02 17.32 -7.73
CA GLU A 201 -6.55 18.11 -8.84
C GLU A 201 -5.82 17.86 -10.17
N ILE A 202 -4.60 17.31 -10.14
CA ILE A 202 -3.82 17.03 -11.35
C ILE A 202 -4.50 15.91 -12.16
N PRO A 203 -4.80 16.07 -13.45
CA PRO A 203 -5.40 15.02 -14.27
C PRO A 203 -4.53 13.75 -14.33
N PHE A 204 -5.17 12.57 -14.37
CA PHE A 204 -4.44 11.30 -14.50
C PHE A 204 -3.56 11.26 -15.75
N GLN A 205 -4.06 11.79 -16.88
CA GLN A 205 -3.30 11.86 -18.13
C GLN A 205 -1.95 12.56 -17.97
N THR A 206 -1.91 13.67 -17.23
CA THR A 206 -0.67 14.40 -16.94
C THR A 206 0.33 13.54 -16.16
N LEU A 207 -0.16 12.76 -15.19
CA LEU A 207 0.69 11.89 -14.37
C LEU A 207 1.12 10.61 -15.09
N ILE A 208 0.30 10.08 -16.00
CA ILE A 208 0.65 8.99 -16.92
C ILE A 208 1.82 9.43 -17.82
N GLU A 209 1.71 10.61 -18.45
CA GLU A 209 2.78 11.18 -19.28
C GLU A 209 4.06 11.44 -18.49
N PHE A 210 3.92 12.00 -17.28
CA PHE A 210 5.02 12.18 -16.34
C PHE A 210 5.72 10.85 -16.07
N ARG A 211 4.97 9.81 -15.70
CA ARG A 211 5.51 8.48 -15.37
C ARG A 211 6.27 7.90 -16.55
N ASN A 212 5.67 7.89 -17.73
CA ASN A 212 6.26 7.31 -18.92
C ASN A 212 7.57 8.01 -19.30
N ARG A 213 7.62 9.35 -19.19
CA ARG A 213 8.84 10.14 -19.42
C ARG A 213 9.93 9.86 -18.38
N ASN A 214 9.55 9.70 -17.12
CA ASN A 214 10.45 9.60 -15.97
C ASN A 214 10.67 8.17 -15.49
N ARG A 215 10.27 7.16 -16.28
CA ARG A 215 10.22 5.77 -15.83
C ARG A 215 11.55 5.23 -15.32
N HIS A 216 12.63 5.58 -16.02
CA HIS A 216 14.00 5.22 -15.64
C HIS A 216 14.42 5.84 -14.29
N LYS A 217 14.00 7.09 -14.01
CA LYS A 217 14.27 7.77 -12.72
C LYS A 217 13.48 7.12 -11.58
N ILE A 218 12.21 6.79 -11.81
CA ILE A 218 11.36 6.06 -10.85
C ILE A 218 11.99 4.69 -10.53
N ARG A 219 12.46 3.98 -11.57
CA ARG A 219 13.15 2.69 -11.39
C ARG A 219 14.43 2.84 -10.59
N ALA A 220 15.28 3.79 -10.96
CA ALA A 220 16.54 4.05 -10.27
C ALA A 220 16.30 4.40 -8.79
N PHE A 221 15.29 5.22 -8.51
CA PHE A 221 14.87 5.57 -7.16
C PHE A 221 14.48 4.33 -6.35
N ASN A 222 13.60 3.47 -6.87
CA ASN A 222 13.17 2.26 -6.15
C ASN A 222 14.27 1.21 -6.02
N VAL A 223 15.16 1.09 -7.01
CA VAL A 223 16.33 0.19 -6.93
C VAL A 223 17.28 0.67 -5.84
N GLU A 224 17.63 1.96 -5.81
CA GLU A 224 18.55 2.48 -4.82
C GLU A 224 17.95 2.42 -3.41
N LEU A 225 16.65 2.73 -3.27
CA LEU A 225 15.95 2.55 -2.01
C LEU A 225 16.07 1.11 -1.50
N ASN A 226 15.80 0.11 -2.34
CA ASN A 226 15.89 -1.30 -1.97
C ASN A 226 17.32 -1.75 -1.65
N ASN A 227 18.29 -1.35 -2.48
CA ASN A 227 19.71 -1.63 -2.23
C ASN A 227 20.14 -1.10 -0.87
N SER A 228 19.70 0.12 -0.55
CA SER A 228 20.01 0.77 0.71
C SER A 228 19.40 0.04 1.89
N LEU A 229 18.12 -0.36 1.79
CA LEU A 229 17.44 -1.15 2.81
C LEU A 229 18.11 -2.51 3.08
N ASN A 230 18.72 -3.12 2.06
CA ASN A 230 19.45 -4.38 2.19
C ASN A 230 20.89 -4.16 2.70
N ASN A 231 21.57 -3.11 2.26
CA ASN A 231 22.95 -2.79 2.65
C ASN A 231 23.07 -2.31 4.11
N ILE A 232 22.00 -1.75 4.68
CA ILE A 232 21.90 -1.47 6.13
C ILE A 232 22.08 -2.75 6.95
N GLN A 233 21.66 -3.91 6.43
CA GLN A 233 21.86 -5.20 7.12
C GLN A 233 23.32 -5.66 7.08
N ASN A 234 24.15 -5.09 6.19
CA ASN A 234 25.53 -5.50 5.91
C ASN A 234 26.58 -4.47 6.37
N GLY A 235 26.20 -3.42 7.12
CA GLY A 235 27.15 -2.50 7.75
C GLY A 235 27.74 -1.41 6.84
N VAL A 236 27.10 -1.08 5.71
CA VAL A 236 27.50 0.06 4.86
C VAL A 236 27.29 1.39 5.60
N THR A 237 28.19 2.36 5.41
CA THR A 237 28.14 3.64 6.12
C THR A 237 26.96 4.50 5.67
N GLU A 238 26.27 5.15 6.61
CA GLU A 238 25.12 6.05 6.40
C GLU A 238 25.37 7.13 5.32
N ARG A 239 26.62 7.53 5.17
CA ARG A 239 27.03 8.64 4.31
C ARG A 239 27.04 8.30 2.82
N GLU A 240 27.53 7.12 2.44
CA GLU A 240 27.54 6.68 1.04
C GLU A 240 26.11 6.48 0.52
N PHE A 241 25.22 6.02 1.39
CA PHE A 241 23.78 5.96 1.13
C PHE A 241 23.20 7.34 0.82
N ILE A 242 23.40 8.31 1.73
CA ILE A 242 22.88 9.67 1.58
C ILE A 242 23.35 10.29 0.27
N GLU A 243 24.62 10.17 -0.08
CA GLU A 243 25.18 10.77 -1.30
C GLU A 243 24.58 10.15 -2.59
N ARG A 244 24.48 8.82 -2.70
CA ARG A 244 23.92 8.16 -3.89
C ARG A 244 22.40 8.35 -4.01
N PHE A 245 21.68 8.20 -2.90
CA PHE A 245 20.24 8.40 -2.87
C PHE A 245 19.87 9.85 -3.21
N ASN A 246 20.60 10.84 -2.70
CA ASN A 246 20.33 12.25 -2.97
C ASN A 246 20.42 12.60 -4.45
N ASN A 247 21.43 12.09 -5.16
CA ASN A 247 21.59 12.39 -6.58
C ASN A 247 20.36 11.90 -7.39
N ILE A 248 20.01 10.62 -7.25
CA ILE A 248 18.86 10.02 -7.94
C ILE A 248 17.54 10.67 -7.50
N TYR A 249 17.37 10.89 -6.20
CA TYR A 249 16.18 11.52 -5.64
C TYR A 249 16.01 12.96 -6.14
N SER A 250 17.10 13.71 -6.26
CA SER A 250 17.09 15.10 -6.69
C SER A 250 16.68 15.25 -8.16
N GLU A 251 17.10 14.33 -9.03
CA GLU A 251 16.71 14.32 -10.44
C GLU A 251 15.22 14.04 -10.61
N LEU A 252 14.68 13.04 -9.89
CA LEU A 252 13.24 12.74 -9.90
C LEU A 252 12.44 13.90 -9.30
N THR A 253 12.93 14.49 -8.21
CA THR A 253 12.29 15.64 -7.56
C THR A 253 12.19 16.85 -8.49
N SER A 254 13.25 17.16 -9.24
CA SER A 254 13.25 18.26 -10.22
C SER A 254 12.14 18.10 -11.25
N GLU A 255 11.85 16.87 -11.67
CA GLU A 255 10.75 16.58 -12.60
C GLU A 255 9.39 16.75 -11.92
N ILE A 256 9.21 16.26 -10.69
CA ILE A 256 7.96 16.41 -9.94
C ILE A 256 7.63 17.90 -9.71
N LEU A 257 8.65 18.72 -9.46
CA LEU A 257 8.51 20.16 -9.29
C LEU A 257 7.95 20.87 -10.53
N THR A 258 8.12 20.30 -11.74
CA THR A 258 7.52 20.87 -12.95
C THR A 258 6.00 20.70 -13.02
N GLN A 259 5.43 19.82 -12.20
CA GLN A 259 4.01 19.48 -12.21
C GLN A 259 3.15 20.41 -11.34
N SER A 260 3.75 21.17 -10.41
CA SER A 260 3.01 22.10 -9.56
C SER A 260 3.88 23.20 -8.95
N LEU A 261 3.27 24.38 -8.77
CA LEU A 261 3.89 25.54 -8.11
C LEU A 261 3.96 25.40 -6.58
N SER A 262 3.19 24.47 -6.00
CA SER A 262 3.12 24.20 -4.56
C SER A 262 3.37 22.73 -4.27
N ILE A 263 4.37 22.46 -3.42
CA ILE A 263 4.73 21.09 -3.03
C ILE A 263 4.62 20.89 -1.51
N THR A 264 4.43 19.63 -1.15
CA THR A 264 4.46 19.11 0.22
C THR A 264 5.48 17.99 0.33
N SER A 265 5.91 17.67 1.55
CA SER A 265 6.91 16.63 1.82
C SER A 265 6.32 15.51 2.67
N ILE A 266 6.38 14.27 2.18
CA ILE A 266 6.00 13.05 2.90
C ILE A 266 7.27 12.40 3.47
N PRO A 267 7.33 12.02 4.76
CA PRO A 267 8.51 11.34 5.31
C PRO A 267 8.87 10.07 4.52
N LEU A 268 10.13 9.88 4.12
CA LEU A 268 10.57 8.66 3.40
C LEU A 268 10.36 7.39 4.25
N ALA A 269 10.51 7.51 5.57
CA ALA A 269 10.20 6.42 6.50
C ALA A 269 8.75 5.93 6.30
N THR A 270 7.79 6.85 6.08
CA THR A 270 6.42 6.48 5.74
C THR A 270 6.40 5.64 4.47
N TYR A 271 7.01 6.09 3.37
CA TYR A 271 7.06 5.32 2.11
C TYR A 271 7.71 3.94 2.26
N ILE A 272 8.77 3.82 3.07
CA ILE A 272 9.42 2.53 3.34
C ILE A 272 8.53 1.63 4.19
N LEU A 273 7.87 2.16 5.21
CA LEU A 273 6.87 1.43 5.96
C LEU A 273 5.77 0.95 5.01
N MET A 274 5.23 1.83 4.18
CA MET A 274 4.18 1.51 3.18
C MET A 274 4.54 0.32 2.27
N GLN A 275 5.79 0.23 1.80
CA GLN A 275 6.24 -0.89 0.96
C GLN A 275 6.42 -2.22 1.71
N ASN A 276 6.61 -2.18 3.03
CA ASN A 276 6.95 -3.36 3.83
C ASN A 276 5.87 -3.78 4.84
N THR A 277 4.99 -2.87 5.25
CA THR A 277 3.89 -3.11 6.21
C THR A 277 2.56 -3.36 5.54
N GLY A 278 2.50 -3.27 4.21
CA GLY A 278 1.32 -3.62 3.46
C GLY A 278 0.06 -2.85 3.81
N THR A 279 0.17 -1.70 4.46
CA THR A 279 -0.93 -0.80 4.78
C THR A 279 -0.56 0.63 4.34
N MET A 280 -1.39 1.21 3.48
CA MET A 280 -1.31 2.58 2.96
C MET A 280 -2.68 3.23 3.08
N SER A 281 -3.07 3.77 4.24
CA SER A 281 -4.35 4.47 4.28
C SER A 281 -4.27 5.73 3.41
N ALA A 282 -5.19 5.85 2.45
CA ALA A 282 -5.26 7.02 1.59
C ALA A 282 -5.66 8.29 2.40
N GLU A 283 -6.30 8.10 3.55
CA GLU A 283 -6.51 9.11 4.57
C GLU A 283 -5.19 9.62 5.16
N TYR A 284 -4.19 8.77 5.42
CA TYR A 284 -2.88 9.21 5.92
C TYR A 284 -2.09 9.98 4.86
N ILE A 285 -2.17 9.57 3.58
CA ILE A 285 -1.63 10.37 2.47
C ILE A 285 -2.33 11.73 2.41
N ASN A 286 -3.66 11.75 2.48
CA ASN A 286 -4.45 12.99 2.46
C ASN A 286 -4.20 13.86 3.71
N GLU A 287 -4.00 13.27 4.89
CA GLU A 287 -3.70 13.96 6.15
C GLU A 287 -2.30 14.59 6.11
N ILE A 288 -1.31 13.90 5.55
CA ILE A 288 0.04 14.46 5.35
C ILE A 288 0.01 15.57 4.27
N ILE A 289 -0.73 15.38 3.17
CA ILE A 289 -0.85 16.38 2.11
C ILE A 289 -1.66 17.61 2.58
N GLY A 290 -2.68 17.38 3.41
CA GLY A 290 -3.66 18.39 3.85
C GLY A 290 -3.33 19.11 5.16
N GLY A 291 -2.63 18.49 6.11
CA GLY A 291 -2.50 18.99 7.48
C GLY A 291 -1.10 18.98 8.11
N ILE A 292 -0.16 18.12 7.68
CA ILE A 292 1.13 17.91 8.39
C ILE A 292 2.36 18.20 7.51
N GLY A 293 2.21 18.29 6.20
CA GLY A 293 3.33 18.50 5.30
C GLY A 293 3.95 19.90 5.37
N ILE A 294 5.29 19.98 5.37
CA ILE A 294 6.01 21.25 5.26
C ILE A 294 5.69 21.86 3.89
N VAL A 295 4.92 22.96 3.89
CA VAL A 295 4.58 23.70 2.68
C VAL A 295 5.83 24.45 2.19
N LEU A 296 6.27 24.14 0.97
CA LEU A 296 7.40 24.81 0.33
C LEU A 296 6.92 25.54 -0.92
N THR A 297 7.15 26.85 -0.98
CA THR A 297 6.88 27.66 -2.18
C THR A 297 8.06 27.56 -3.16
N SER A 298 7.75 27.21 -4.41
CA SER A 298 8.67 26.84 -5.49
C SER A 298 9.90 27.75 -5.72
N LYS A 299 9.84 29.06 -5.45
CA LYS A 299 11.00 29.97 -5.69
C LYS A 299 12.07 30.00 -4.59
N VAL A 300 11.73 29.64 -3.35
CA VAL A 300 12.66 29.69 -2.20
C VAL A 300 13.28 28.31 -1.89
N ALA A 301 12.64 27.23 -2.35
CA ALA A 301 13.03 25.84 -2.09
C ALA A 301 14.23 25.33 -2.91
N ILE A 302 14.55 25.98 -4.04
CA ILE A 302 15.56 25.50 -5.00
C ILE A 302 16.98 25.62 -4.44
N GLY A 303 17.30 26.71 -3.73
CA GLY A 303 18.66 26.98 -3.24
C GLY A 303 18.95 26.50 -1.81
N THR A 304 17.93 26.41 -0.96
CA THR A 304 18.07 26.11 0.47
C THR A 304 18.07 24.62 0.77
N LYS A 305 17.20 23.81 0.11
CA LYS A 305 17.16 22.36 0.34
C LYS A 305 18.43 21.66 -0.17
N TRP A 306 18.97 22.08 -1.31
CA TRP A 306 20.25 21.54 -1.82
C TRP A 306 21.45 21.92 -0.92
N LYS A 307 21.45 23.12 -0.32
CA LYS A 307 22.46 23.52 0.68
C LYS A 307 22.30 22.83 2.03
N ASP A 308 21.06 22.57 2.47
CA ASP A 308 20.79 21.90 3.75
C ASP A 308 21.01 20.39 3.69
N ILE A 309 20.76 19.76 2.53
CA ILE A 309 21.08 18.35 2.28
C ILE A 309 22.60 18.14 2.22
N SER A 310 23.37 19.13 1.72
CA SER A 310 24.85 19.06 1.75
C SER A 310 25.46 19.37 3.13
N ASN A 311 24.70 20.00 4.04
CA ASN A 311 25.20 20.40 5.36
C ASN A 311 24.98 19.29 6.39
N ARG A 312 26.06 18.55 6.67
CA ARG A 312 26.25 17.45 7.64
C ARG A 312 25.76 17.71 9.09
N HIS A 313 25.18 18.86 9.40
CA HIS A 313 24.83 19.28 10.76
C HIS A 313 23.41 18.89 11.21
N ASN A 314 22.49 18.55 10.31
CA ASN A 314 21.11 18.25 10.67
C ASN A 314 20.93 16.86 11.34
N CYS A 315 21.80 15.88 11.09
CA CYS A 315 21.80 14.61 11.83
C CYS A 315 22.12 14.79 13.33
N LYS A 316 23.09 15.65 13.68
CA LYS A 316 23.51 15.86 15.08
C LYS A 316 22.43 16.54 15.91
N ARG A 317 21.76 17.54 15.34
CA ARG A 317 20.75 18.34 16.06
C ARG A 317 19.48 17.52 16.35
N TYR A 318 19.17 16.53 15.52
CA TYR A 318 18.07 15.60 15.74
C TYR A 318 18.39 14.54 16.82
N MET A 319 19.62 14.01 16.84
CA MET A 319 20.11 13.12 17.91
C MET A 319 20.01 13.76 19.30
N THR A 320 20.34 15.05 19.43
CA THR A 320 20.22 15.79 20.70
C THR A 320 18.77 15.96 21.16
N ASN A 321 17.80 15.97 20.23
CA ASN A 321 16.38 16.06 20.58
C ASN A 321 15.78 14.72 21.00
N LEU A 322 16.29 13.59 20.48
CA LEU A 322 15.89 12.25 20.91
C LEU A 322 16.40 11.90 22.32
N GLU A 323 17.59 12.36 22.71
CA GLU A 323 18.08 12.21 24.09
C GLU A 323 17.26 13.00 25.12
N ARG A 324 16.53 14.03 24.69
CA ARG A 324 15.62 14.83 25.52
C ARG A 324 14.24 14.23 25.69
N LEU A 325 13.93 13.15 24.98
CA LEU A 325 12.64 12.44 25.05
C LEU A 325 12.73 11.13 25.87
N ARG A 326 13.74 10.99 26.73
CA ARG A 326 13.84 9.91 27.73
C ARG A 326 13.08 10.23 29.01
#